data_AF-A0A3D4BRT7-F1
#
_entry.id   AF-A0A3D4BRT7-F1
#
_cell.length_a   1.000
_cell.length_b   1.000
_cell.length_c   1.000
_cell.angle_alpha   90.00
_cell.angle_beta   90.00
_cell.angle_gamma   90.00
#
_symmetry.space_group_name_H-M   'P 1'
#
loop_
_entity.id
_entity.type
_entity.pdbx_description
1 polymer ?
#
loop_
_entity_poly.entity_id
_entity_poly.type
_entity_poly.pdbx_seq_one_letter_code
_entity_poly.pdbx_strand_id
1 'polypeptide(L)'
;MPAGRILLLPATVALAYYCDEENIGLLNTVQMPAWLQWGLGLLVLDYAIYLWHRANHIFPFLWRFHNVHHIDPEMDVSTGIRFHIGEMLLSIPFRCLIILVSGVSPMMLLVYELIFEAATLFHHSNIRLPLLLERVVVEFIVTPRMHGIHHSMVERETNSNYSTVLNIWDRIH
;
A
#
# COMPACT_ATOMS: atom_id res chain seq x y z
N MET A 1 9.56 -12.15 -2.75
CA MET A 1 8.79 -11.18 -3.56
C MET A 1 7.96 -11.97 -4.56
N PRO A 2 6.63 -11.81 -4.63
CA PRO A 2 5.85 -12.46 -5.67
C PRO A 2 6.36 -12.03 -7.05
N ALA A 3 6.54 -12.99 -7.95
CA ALA A 3 7.20 -12.82 -9.25
C ALA A 3 6.59 -11.69 -10.12
N GLY A 4 5.34 -11.30 -9.88
CA GLY A 4 4.67 -10.22 -10.63
C GLY A 4 5.19 -8.81 -10.31
N ARG A 5 5.65 -8.51 -9.08
CA ARG A 5 6.03 -7.13 -8.69
C ARG A 5 7.40 -6.72 -9.23
N ILE A 6 8.27 -7.69 -9.50
CA ILE A 6 9.55 -7.48 -10.19
C ILE A 6 9.34 -6.84 -11.58
N LEU A 7 8.17 -7.03 -12.20
CA LEU A 7 7.83 -6.39 -13.47
C LEU A 7 7.42 -4.92 -13.32
N LEU A 8 6.97 -4.50 -12.13
CA LEU A 8 6.46 -3.14 -11.87
C LEU A 8 7.56 -2.17 -11.43
N LEU A 9 8.52 -2.67 -10.66
CA LEU A 9 9.60 -1.87 -10.08
C LEU A 9 10.47 -1.15 -11.13
N PRO A 10 10.88 -1.75 -12.26
CA PRO A 10 11.75 -1.08 -13.22
C PRO A 10 11.14 0.20 -13.78
N ALA A 11 9.86 0.20 -14.13
CA ALA A 11 9.19 1.37 -14.72
C ALA A 11 9.02 2.51 -13.71
N THR A 12 8.56 2.18 -12.50
CA THR A 12 8.32 3.18 -11.44
C THR A 12 9.62 3.76 -10.89
N VAL A 13 10.65 2.94 -10.72
CA VAL A 13 11.98 3.40 -10.30
C VAL A 13 12.64 4.25 -11.39
N ALA A 14 12.57 3.84 -12.66
CA ALA A 14 13.11 4.66 -13.76
C ALA A 14 12.43 6.02 -13.84
N LEU A 15 11.10 6.06 -13.65
CA LEU A 15 10.36 7.33 -13.60
C LEU A 15 10.75 8.18 -12.39
N ALA A 16 10.97 7.58 -11.23
CA ALA A 16 11.44 8.29 -10.04
C ALA A 16 12.83 8.91 -10.28
N TYR A 17 13.74 8.20 -10.95
CA TYR A 17 15.05 8.75 -11.32
C TYR A 17 14.92 9.95 -12.25
N TYR A 18 14.08 9.82 -13.29
CA TYR A 18 13.80 10.92 -14.21
C TYR A 18 13.22 12.14 -13.49
N CYS A 19 12.27 11.94 -12.55
CA CYS A 19 11.69 13.05 -11.79
C CYS A 19 12.71 13.72 -10.85
N ASP A 20 13.62 12.94 -10.26
CA ASP A 20 14.69 13.44 -9.40
C ASP A 20 15.71 14.28 -10.19
N GLU A 21 16.16 13.78 -11.35
CA GLU A 21 17.11 14.48 -12.23
C GLU A 21 16.52 15.78 -12.81
N GLU A 22 15.27 15.74 -13.28
CA GLU A 22 14.59 16.88 -13.90
C GLU A 22 13.88 17.80 -12.89
N ASN A 23 14.03 17.54 -11.58
CA ASN A 23 13.38 18.31 -10.50
C ASN A 23 11.84 18.38 -10.64
N ILE A 24 11.22 17.30 -11.12
CA ILE A 24 9.77 17.19 -11.28
C ILE A 24 9.13 16.75 -9.96
N GLY A 25 8.02 17.39 -9.59
CA GLY A 25 7.19 17.02 -8.44
C GLY A 25 7.37 17.93 -7.22
N LEU A 26 6.40 17.87 -6.31
CA LEU A 26 6.32 18.80 -5.18
C LEU A 26 7.51 18.69 -4.23
N LEU A 27 7.98 17.48 -3.95
CA LEU A 27 9.09 17.23 -3.04
C LEU A 27 10.43 17.71 -3.61
N ASN A 28 10.59 17.75 -4.93
CA ASN A 28 11.82 18.21 -5.60
C ASN A 28 11.84 19.73 -5.78
N THR A 29 10.68 20.35 -5.92
CA THR A 29 10.56 21.80 -6.18
C THR A 29 10.52 22.65 -4.91
N VAL A 30 10.10 22.09 -3.77
CA VAL A 30 9.99 22.82 -2.51
C VAL A 30 11.19 22.53 -1.60
N GLN A 31 11.93 23.58 -1.24
CA GLN A 31 13.03 23.46 -0.29
C GLN A 31 12.52 23.18 1.13
N MET A 32 12.97 22.07 1.71
CA MET A 32 12.66 21.69 3.08
C MET A 32 13.76 20.79 3.67
N PRO A 33 13.85 20.65 5.00
CA PRO A 33 14.79 19.72 5.62
C PRO A 33 14.56 18.28 5.15
N ALA A 34 15.64 17.53 4.94
CA ALA A 34 15.57 16.17 4.41
C ALA A 34 14.62 15.25 5.19
N TRP A 35 14.62 15.32 6.53
CA TRP A 35 13.72 14.49 7.36
C TRP A 35 12.23 14.76 7.07
N LEU A 36 11.87 16.02 6.76
CA LEU A 36 10.50 16.40 6.45
C LEU A 36 10.11 15.95 5.05
N GLN A 37 11.02 16.13 4.08
CA GLN A 37 10.83 15.66 2.71
C GLN A 37 10.60 14.14 2.67
N TRP A 38 11.43 13.38 3.39
CA TRP A 38 11.29 11.93 3.53
C TRP A 38 10.01 11.54 4.25
N GLY A 39 9.68 12.19 5.37
CA GLY A 39 8.44 11.93 6.10
C GLY A 39 7.20 12.14 5.24
N LEU A 40 7.13 13.26 4.51
CA LEU A 40 6.04 13.55 3.58
C LEU A 40 5.99 12.56 2.42
N GLY A 41 7.14 12.19 1.85
CA GLY A 41 7.21 11.18 0.78
C GLY A 41 6.62 9.83 1.20
N LEU A 42 7.00 9.34 2.38
CA LEU A 42 6.46 8.08 2.92
C LEU A 42 4.94 8.18 3.18
N LEU A 43 4.47 9.30 3.74
CA LEU A 43 3.03 9.51 3.98
C LEU A 43 2.22 9.59 2.68
N VAL A 44 2.74 10.26 1.65
CA VAL A 44 2.10 10.35 0.34
C VAL A 44 1.99 8.97 -0.31
N LEU A 45 3.05 8.16 -0.23
CA LEU A 45 3.04 6.81 -0.78
C LEU A 45 2.08 5.88 -0.02
N ASP A 46 2.04 5.95 1.31
CA ASP A 46 1.11 5.15 2.12
C ASP A 46 -0.35 5.55 1.88
N TYR A 47 -0.63 6.85 1.84
CA TYR A 47 -1.96 7.33 1.52
C TYR A 47 -2.38 6.99 0.09
N ALA A 48 -1.47 7.05 -0.88
CA ALA A 48 -1.75 6.63 -2.25
C ALA A 48 -2.16 5.14 -2.32
N ILE A 49 -1.47 4.28 -1.58
CA ILE A 49 -1.84 2.87 -1.48
C ILE A 49 -3.21 2.70 -0.82
N TYR A 50 -3.51 3.43 0.26
CA TYR A 50 -4.84 3.44 0.87
C TYR A 50 -5.93 3.80 -0.16
N LEU A 51 -5.71 4.86 -0.95
CA LEU A 51 -6.64 5.28 -1.99
C LEU A 51 -6.80 4.23 -3.09
N TRP A 52 -5.69 3.62 -3.53
CA TRP A 52 -5.72 2.53 -4.52
C TRP A 52 -6.52 1.35 -4.00
N HIS A 53 -6.26 0.92 -2.77
CA HIS A 53 -6.93 -0.21 -2.16
C HIS A 53 -8.43 0.04 -2.02
N ARG A 54 -8.81 1.21 -1.50
CA ARG A 54 -10.21 1.64 -1.44
C ARG A 54 -10.86 1.70 -2.83
N ALA A 55 -10.15 2.19 -3.85
CA ALA A 55 -10.66 2.20 -5.23
C ALA A 55 -10.93 0.78 -5.75
N ASN A 56 -10.09 -0.20 -5.39
CA ASN A 56 -10.31 -1.60 -5.77
C ASN A 56 -11.62 -2.18 -5.20
N HIS A 57 -12.08 -1.70 -4.05
CA HIS A 57 -13.36 -2.11 -3.47
C HIS A 57 -14.56 -1.33 -4.02
N ILE A 58 -14.39 -0.03 -4.27
CA ILE A 58 -15.51 0.84 -4.68
C ILE A 58 -15.87 0.67 -6.15
N PHE A 59 -14.89 0.50 -7.03
CA PHE A 59 -15.15 0.41 -8.47
C PHE A 59 -15.38 -1.04 -8.89
N PRO A 60 -16.58 -1.40 -9.40
CA PRO A 60 -16.89 -2.80 -9.76
C PRO A 60 -15.93 -3.41 -10.79
N PHE A 61 -15.36 -2.57 -11.67
CA PHE A 61 -14.35 -3.03 -12.62
C PHE A 61 -13.05 -3.48 -11.93
N LEU A 62 -12.55 -2.68 -10.98
CA LEU A 62 -11.31 -2.99 -10.25
C LEU A 62 -11.51 -4.18 -9.29
N TRP A 63 -12.68 -4.24 -8.64
CA TRP A 63 -13.04 -5.34 -7.74
C TRP A 63 -12.96 -6.72 -8.41
N ARG A 64 -13.25 -6.83 -9.71
CA ARG A 64 -13.14 -8.10 -10.46
C ARG A 64 -11.73 -8.68 -10.45
N PHE A 65 -10.71 -7.85 -10.29
CA PHE A 65 -9.32 -8.27 -10.20
C PHE A 65 -8.91 -8.45 -8.73
N HIS A 66 -9.34 -7.52 -7.88
CA HIS A 66 -8.99 -7.54 -6.47
C HIS A 66 -9.68 -8.65 -5.68
N ASN A 67 -10.85 -9.12 -6.09
CA ASN A 67 -11.54 -10.22 -5.41
C ASN A 67 -10.75 -11.53 -5.40
N VAL A 68 -9.76 -11.70 -6.29
CA VAL A 68 -8.84 -12.86 -6.29
C VAL A 68 -7.98 -12.87 -5.02
N HIS A 69 -7.69 -11.69 -4.48
CA HIS A 69 -7.03 -11.54 -3.20
C HIS A 69 -7.95 -11.93 -2.03
N HIS A 70 -9.24 -11.57 -2.12
CA HIS A 70 -10.24 -11.81 -1.08
C HIS A 70 -10.91 -13.19 -1.10
N ILE A 71 -10.66 -14.02 -2.10
CA ILE A 71 -11.31 -15.33 -2.23
C ILE A 71 -10.73 -16.38 -1.26
N ASP A 72 -9.64 -16.05 -0.57
CA ASP A 72 -8.95 -16.98 0.33
C ASP A 72 -9.79 -17.26 1.59
N PRO A 73 -10.29 -18.49 1.80
CA PRO A 73 -11.16 -18.79 2.93
C PRO A 73 -10.40 -18.77 4.28
N GLU A 74 -9.08 -18.93 4.24
CA GLU A 74 -8.21 -18.93 5.41
C GLU A 74 -7.02 -18.00 5.16
N MET A 75 -7.16 -16.73 5.58
CA MET A 75 -6.09 -15.75 5.42
C MET A 75 -4.81 -16.18 6.14
N ASP A 76 -3.71 -16.21 5.40
CA ASP A 76 -2.36 -16.38 5.90
C ASP A 76 -1.36 -15.53 5.11
N VAL A 77 -0.06 -15.64 5.43
CA VAL A 77 0.99 -14.84 4.79
C VAL A 77 1.02 -14.99 3.26
N SER A 78 0.53 -16.11 2.72
CA SER A 78 0.44 -16.33 1.29
C SER A 78 -0.68 -15.53 0.63
N THR A 79 -1.77 -15.22 1.35
CA THR A 79 -2.83 -14.31 0.88
C THR A 79 -2.26 -12.95 0.48
N GLY A 80 -1.31 -12.44 1.28
CA GLY A 80 -0.61 -11.18 1.05
C GLY A 80 0.25 -11.13 -0.23
N ILE A 81 0.36 -12.23 -0.97
CA ILE A 81 1.05 -12.27 -2.26
C ILE A 81 0.17 -12.80 -3.42
N ARG A 82 -1.10 -13.10 -3.15
CA ARG A 82 -2.09 -13.58 -4.15
C ARG A 82 -2.83 -12.41 -4.79
N PHE A 83 -2.16 -11.72 -5.71
CA PHE A 83 -2.78 -10.65 -6.50
C PHE A 83 -2.99 -11.07 -7.95
N HIS A 84 -4.10 -10.63 -8.54
CA HIS A 84 -4.35 -10.84 -9.96
C HIS A 84 -3.39 -9.96 -10.79
N ILE A 85 -2.76 -10.52 -11.82
CA ILE A 85 -1.79 -9.79 -12.68
C ILE A 85 -2.41 -8.51 -13.28
N GLY A 86 -3.68 -8.57 -13.66
CA GLY A 86 -4.44 -7.40 -14.13
C GLY A 86 -4.50 -6.25 -13.11
N GLU A 87 -4.70 -6.53 -11.82
CA GLU A 87 -4.65 -5.50 -10.77
C GLU A 87 -3.26 -4.85 -10.71
N MET A 88 -2.22 -5.68 -10.79
CA MET A 88 -0.83 -5.23 -10.76
C MET A 88 -0.53 -4.28 -11.92
N LEU A 89 -0.93 -4.64 -13.14
CA LEU A 89 -0.76 -3.79 -14.33
C LEU A 89 -1.59 -2.50 -14.26
N LEU A 90 -2.82 -2.57 -13.76
CA LEU A 90 -3.70 -1.41 -13.59
C LEU A 90 -3.16 -0.44 -12.52
N SER A 91 -2.38 -0.93 -11.55
CA SER A 91 -1.75 -0.08 -10.53
C SER A 91 -0.59 0.76 -11.07
N ILE A 92 0.03 0.37 -12.21
CA ILE A 92 1.17 1.09 -12.80
C ILE A 92 0.85 2.57 -13.10
N PRO A 93 -0.17 2.90 -13.92
CA PRO A 93 -0.46 4.28 -14.25
C PRO A 93 -0.79 5.12 -13.01
N PHE A 94 -1.49 4.54 -12.02
CA PHE A 94 -1.76 5.21 -10.76
C PHE A 94 -0.46 5.51 -9.99
N ARG A 95 0.41 4.52 -9.81
CA ARG A 95 1.72 4.71 -9.14
C ARG A 95 2.60 5.72 -9.86
N CYS A 96 2.67 5.66 -11.19
CA CYS A 96 3.41 6.63 -12.00
C CYS A 96 2.88 8.05 -11.81
N LEU A 97 1.56 8.24 -11.76
CA LEU A 97 0.95 9.54 -11.49
C LEU A 97 1.36 10.07 -10.11
N ILE A 98 1.35 9.21 -9.08
CA ILE A 98 1.78 9.60 -7.72
C ILE A 98 3.24 10.02 -7.72
N ILE A 99 4.13 9.29 -8.41
CA ILE A 99 5.55 9.64 -8.52
C ILE A 99 5.73 10.99 -9.24
N LEU A 100 5.05 11.21 -10.37
CA LEU A 100 5.10 12.47 -11.10
C LEU A 100 4.65 13.68 -10.28
N VAL A 101 3.55 13.53 -9.53
CA VAL A 101 2.99 14.62 -8.73
C VAL A 101 3.84 14.89 -7.49
N SER A 102 4.22 13.82 -6.79
CA SER A 102 4.96 13.94 -5.52
C SER A 102 6.43 14.27 -5.73
N GLY A 103 7.08 13.74 -6.77
CA GLY A 103 8.53 13.82 -6.93
C GLY A 103 9.29 13.00 -5.90
N VAL A 104 8.75 11.86 -5.44
CA VAL A 104 9.50 10.98 -4.52
C VAL A 104 10.78 10.49 -5.17
N SER A 105 11.88 10.52 -4.42
CA SER A 105 13.16 10.03 -4.93
C SER A 105 13.16 8.51 -5.09
N PRO A 106 14.02 7.95 -5.97
CA PRO A 106 14.15 6.51 -6.14
C PRO A 106 14.40 5.76 -4.82
N MET A 107 15.20 6.33 -3.93
CA MET A 107 15.50 5.71 -2.65
C MET A 107 14.30 5.71 -1.70
N MET A 108 13.53 6.80 -1.65
CA MET A 108 12.29 6.83 -0.87
C MET A 108 11.31 5.77 -1.35
N LEU A 109 11.15 5.64 -2.68
CA LEU A 109 10.28 4.65 -3.29
C LEU A 109 10.71 3.23 -2.91
N LEU A 110 12.00 2.89 -3.06
CA LEU A 110 12.51 1.55 -2.72
C LEU A 110 12.36 1.21 -1.22
N VAL A 111 12.64 2.17 -0.34
CA VAL A 111 12.45 2.00 1.10
C VAL A 111 10.96 1.80 1.43
N TYR A 112 10.09 2.59 0.81
CA TYR A 112 8.64 2.44 1.00
C TYR A 112 8.15 1.08 0.50
N GLU A 113 8.58 0.61 -0.67
CA GLU A 113 8.22 -0.72 -1.17
C GLU A 113 8.64 -1.83 -0.20
N LEU A 114 9.82 -1.72 0.41
CA LEU A 114 10.24 -2.67 1.44
C LEU A 114 9.33 -2.64 2.68
N ILE A 115 8.98 -1.45 3.16
CA ILE A 115 8.07 -1.27 4.31
C ILE A 115 6.68 -1.81 3.99
N PHE A 116 6.16 -1.46 2.81
CA PHE A 116 4.87 -1.91 2.30
C PHE A 116 4.84 -3.44 2.24
N GLU A 117 5.85 -4.09 1.65
CA GLU A 117 5.88 -5.55 1.55
C GLU A 117 5.94 -6.21 2.93
N ALA A 118 6.76 -5.68 3.85
CA ALA A 118 6.83 -6.18 5.21
C ALA A 118 5.48 -6.04 5.94
N ALA A 119 4.81 -4.89 5.80
CA ALA A 119 3.48 -4.67 6.34
C ALA A 119 2.44 -5.60 5.71
N THR A 120 2.51 -5.81 4.38
CA THR A 120 1.62 -6.72 3.65
C THR A 120 1.77 -8.16 4.11
N LEU A 121 2.99 -8.64 4.35
CA LEU A 121 3.19 -9.98 4.90
C LEU A 121 2.72 -10.07 6.36
N PHE A 122 2.93 -9.01 7.15
CA PHE A 122 2.53 -8.98 8.55
C PHE A 122 1.02 -9.01 8.71
N HIS A 123 0.28 -8.08 8.12
CA HIS A 123 -1.17 -7.96 8.35
C HIS A 123 -2.00 -9.06 7.65
N HIS A 124 -1.42 -9.84 6.73
CA HIS A 124 -2.04 -11.06 6.20
C HIS A 124 -1.66 -12.32 6.98
N SER A 125 -0.67 -12.25 7.87
CA SER A 125 -0.23 -13.43 8.60
C SER A 125 -1.32 -14.02 9.51
N ASN A 126 -1.19 -15.30 9.85
CA ASN A 126 -2.01 -15.96 10.86
C ASN A 126 -1.51 -15.68 12.31
N ILE A 127 -0.66 -14.67 12.51
CA ILE A 127 -0.13 -14.29 13.82
C ILE A 127 -1.26 -13.74 14.68
N ARG A 128 -1.43 -14.31 15.88
CA ARG A 128 -2.40 -13.84 16.87
C ARG A 128 -1.68 -13.05 17.95
N LEU A 129 -1.73 -11.72 17.86
CA LEU A 129 -1.20 -10.85 18.91
C LEU A 129 -2.03 -11.02 20.21
N PRO A 130 -1.37 -11.03 21.38
CA PRO A 130 -2.07 -10.91 22.67
C PRO A 130 -2.92 -9.64 22.70
N LEU A 131 -4.12 -9.68 23.30
CA LEU A 131 -5.08 -8.57 23.25
C LEU A 131 -4.52 -7.23 23.76
N LEU A 132 -3.65 -7.26 24.77
CA LEU A 132 -3.02 -6.04 25.28
C LEU A 132 -2.07 -5.42 24.26
N LEU A 133 -1.32 -6.26 23.53
CA LEU A 133 -0.41 -5.80 22.48
C LEU A 133 -1.19 -5.32 21.26
N GLU A 134 -2.22 -6.07 20.84
CA GLU A 134 -3.12 -5.71 19.74
C GLU A 134 -3.67 -4.29 19.92
N ARG A 135 -4.21 -3.98 21.11
CA ARG A 135 -4.77 -2.65 21.44
C ARG A 135 -3.79 -1.49 21.31
N VAL A 136 -2.50 -1.75 21.42
CA VAL A 136 -1.46 -0.71 21.29
C VAL A 136 -0.95 -0.66 19.86
N VAL A 137 -0.65 -1.80 19.25
CA VAL A 137 -0.07 -1.87 17.90
C VAL A 137 -1.05 -1.36 16.86
N VAL A 138 -2.33 -1.71 16.99
CA VAL A 138 -3.39 -1.28 16.07
C VAL A 138 -3.62 0.23 16.09
N GLU A 139 -3.04 0.98 17.04
CA GLU A 139 -3.07 2.44 17.07
C GLU A 139 -2.09 3.08 16.08
N PHE A 140 -1.11 2.32 15.58
CA PHE A 140 -0.05 2.84 14.72
C PHE A 140 0.00 2.16 13.35
N ILE A 141 -0.07 0.82 13.33
CA ILE A 141 0.07 0.03 12.11
C ILE A 141 -1.09 -0.94 11.94
N VAL A 142 -1.30 -1.40 10.73
CA VAL A 142 -2.33 -2.40 10.42
C VAL A 142 -1.91 -3.76 10.99
N THR A 143 -2.79 -4.37 11.78
CA THR A 143 -2.56 -5.66 12.43
C THR A 143 -3.26 -6.81 11.68
N PRO A 144 -2.83 -8.06 11.89
CA PRO A 144 -3.54 -9.24 11.38
C PRO A 144 -5.03 -9.26 11.70
N ARG A 145 -5.41 -8.80 12.90
CA ARG A 145 -6.82 -8.77 13.32
C ARG A 145 -7.60 -7.68 12.60
N MET A 146 -7.05 -6.47 12.46
CA MET A 146 -7.69 -5.37 11.75
C MET A 146 -7.92 -5.72 10.27
N HIS A 147 -6.89 -6.26 9.62
CA HIS A 147 -6.95 -6.64 8.21
C HIS A 147 -7.78 -7.92 7.98
N GLY A 148 -7.82 -8.82 8.96
CA GLY A 148 -8.70 -9.99 8.92
C GLY A 148 -10.19 -9.62 8.89
N ILE A 149 -10.59 -8.49 9.50
CA ILE A 149 -11.96 -7.96 9.37
C ILE A 149 -12.21 -7.53 7.92
N HIS A 150 -11.24 -6.90 7.29
CA HIS A 150 -11.32 -6.53 5.87
C HIS A 150 -11.36 -7.74 4.92
N HIS A 151 -10.79 -8.88 5.31
CA HIS A 151 -10.93 -10.15 4.57
C HIS A 151 -12.17 -10.97 4.94
N SER A 152 -13.05 -10.46 5.79
CA SER A 152 -14.30 -11.13 6.14
C SER A 152 -15.20 -11.31 4.93
N MET A 153 -16.06 -12.33 4.97
CA MET A 153 -17.13 -12.52 3.97
C MET A 153 -18.33 -11.60 4.19
N VAL A 154 -18.37 -10.87 5.31
CA VAL A 154 -19.45 -9.90 5.60
C VAL A 154 -19.16 -8.61 4.84
N GLU A 155 -19.99 -8.27 3.87
CA GLU A 155 -19.78 -7.13 2.95
C GLU A 155 -19.41 -5.80 3.65
N ARG A 156 -20.03 -5.50 4.79
CA ARG A 156 -19.72 -4.28 5.56
C ARG A 156 -18.31 -4.30 6.14
N GLU A 157 -17.84 -5.48 6.55
CA GLU A 157 -16.49 -5.68 7.08
C GLU A 157 -15.47 -5.69 5.93
N THR A 158 -15.79 -6.38 4.82
CA THR A 158 -14.96 -6.40 3.60
C THR A 158 -14.69 -4.99 3.06
N ASN A 159 -15.71 -4.13 3.10
CA ASN A 159 -15.62 -2.75 2.64
C ASN A 159 -15.25 -1.78 3.79
N SER A 160 -14.27 -2.16 4.60
CA SER A 160 -13.66 -1.34 5.66
C SER A 160 -12.16 -1.63 5.79
N ASN A 161 -11.41 -0.84 6.57
CA ASN A 161 -9.99 -1.07 6.89
C ASN A 161 -9.07 -1.23 5.66
N TYR A 162 -8.98 -0.22 4.79
CA TYR A 162 -8.21 -0.25 3.54
C TYR A 162 -6.73 0.10 3.71
N SER A 163 -6.28 0.52 4.89
CA SER A 163 -4.87 0.87 5.10
C SER A 163 -3.95 -0.34 4.95
N THR A 164 -2.68 -0.09 4.65
CA THR A 164 -1.67 -1.16 4.58
C THR A 164 -0.55 -0.98 5.59
N VAL A 165 0.11 0.18 5.64
CA VAL A 165 1.19 0.42 6.61
C VAL A 165 0.64 1.09 7.86
N LEU A 166 0.24 2.36 7.77
CA LEU A 166 -0.29 3.12 8.89
C LEU A 166 -1.80 2.99 8.97
N ASN A 167 -2.34 2.79 10.17
CA ASN A 167 -3.79 2.67 10.39
C ASN A 167 -4.57 4.00 10.26
N ILE A 168 -3.87 5.13 10.14
CA ILE A 168 -4.43 6.47 10.36
C ILE A 168 -5.47 6.82 9.30
N TRP A 169 -5.32 6.32 8.08
CA TRP A 169 -6.18 6.65 6.95
C TRP A 169 -7.61 6.11 7.15
N ASP A 170 -7.75 4.92 7.75
CA ASP A 170 -9.07 4.37 8.11
C ASP A 170 -9.74 5.09 9.28
N ARG A 171 -8.98 5.86 10.09
CA ARG A 171 -9.55 6.62 11.21
C ARG A 171 -10.12 7.97 10.79
N ILE A 172 -9.56 8.55 9.73
CA ILE A 172 -9.92 9.88 9.26
C ILE A 172 -10.97 9.86 8.14
N HIS A 173 -11.34 8.68 7.63
CA HIS A 173 -12.29 8.48 6.54
C HIS A 173 -13.46 7.59 6.96
#